data_AF-A0A2G9NX84-F1
#
_entry.id   AF-A0A2G9NX84-F1
#
_cell.length_a   1.000
_cell.length_b   1.000
_cell.length_c   1.000
_cell.angle_alpha   90.00
_cell.angle_beta   90.00
_cell.angle_gamma   90.00
#
_symmetry.space_group_name_H-M   'P 1'
#
loop_
_entity.id
_entity.type
_entity.pdbx_description
1 polymer ?
#
loop_
_entity_poly.entity_id
_entity_poly.type
_entity_poly.pdbx_seq_one_letter_code
_entity_poly.pdbx_strand_id
1 'polypeptide(L)'
;RALIDAKMGDQDDTFFVLVDGEEVDFEETTTSTDRTLTILFPAGAEEIEIIGTTVVPEFGTIAVMILAVAIISIIAVSAKSKLSIMPRY
;
A
#
# COMPACT_ATOMS: atom_id res chain seq x y z
N ARG A 1 -17.11 5.50 0.92
CA ARG A 1 -15.82 6.17 1.22
C ARG A 1 -15.22 6.61 -0.10
N ALA A 2 -15.46 7.85 -0.52
CA ALA A 2 -15.10 8.32 -1.86
C ALA A 2 -14.19 9.56 -1.88
N LEU A 3 -13.99 10.20 -0.72
CA LEU A 3 -13.27 11.47 -0.62
C LEU A 3 -12.00 11.34 0.24
N ILE A 4 -12.10 10.75 1.43
CA ILE A 4 -10.98 10.54 2.36
C ILE A 4 -10.99 9.10 2.89
N ASP A 5 -9.83 8.45 2.90
CA ASP A 5 -9.63 7.08 3.37
C ASP A 5 -8.17 6.91 3.81
N ALA A 6 -7.93 6.14 4.87
CA ALA A 6 -6.60 5.75 5.32
C ALA A 6 -6.57 4.23 5.45
N LYS A 7 -5.69 3.57 4.71
CA LYS A 7 -5.65 2.12 4.57
C LYS A 7 -4.23 1.58 4.44
N MET A 8 -3.95 0.55 5.23
CA MET A 8 -2.78 -0.30 5.09
C MET A 8 -3.18 -1.62 4.41
N GLY A 9 -3.17 -1.63 3.08
CA GLY A 9 -3.70 -2.73 2.28
C GLY A 9 -5.22 -2.81 2.40
N ASP A 10 -5.74 -3.95 2.86
CA ASP A 10 -7.17 -4.15 3.10
C ASP A 10 -7.61 -3.74 4.52
N GLN A 11 -6.67 -3.33 5.37
CA GLN A 11 -6.95 -2.93 6.76
C GLN A 11 -7.17 -1.42 6.86
N ASP A 12 -8.13 -1.04 7.69
CA ASP A 12 -8.40 0.35 8.03
C ASP A 12 -7.24 0.92 8.86
N ASP A 13 -6.76 2.09 8.48
CA ASP A 13 -5.68 2.81 9.18
C ASP A 13 -6.21 4.14 9.73
N THR A 14 -5.46 4.73 10.65
CA THR A 14 -5.82 6.00 11.29
C THR A 14 -5.22 7.17 10.51
N PHE A 15 -5.91 8.30 10.50
CA PHE A 15 -5.36 9.53 9.93
C PHE A 15 -4.33 10.18 10.87
N PHE A 16 -3.41 10.93 10.30
CA PHE A 16 -2.67 11.97 11.02
C PHE A 16 -3.33 13.31 10.76
N VAL A 17 -3.56 14.10 11.81
CA VAL A 17 -4.14 15.43 11.70
C VAL A 17 -3.15 16.44 12.26
N LEU A 18 -2.84 17.45 11.45
CA LEU A 18 -2.03 18.59 11.85
C LEU A 18 -2.87 19.86 11.79
N VAL A 19 -2.64 20.78 12.75
CA VAL A 19 -3.17 22.14 12.75
C VAL A 19 -1.97 23.08 12.77
N ASP A 20 -1.83 23.90 11.73
CA ASP A 20 -0.67 24.79 11.52
C ASP A 20 0.70 24.07 11.66
N GLY A 21 0.76 22.80 11.23
CA GLY A 21 1.95 21.95 11.27
C GLY A 21 2.22 21.25 12.61
N GLU A 22 1.35 21.42 13.62
CA GLU A 22 1.43 20.69 14.89
C GLU A 22 0.41 19.54 14.94
N GLU A 23 0.84 18.36 15.40
CA GLU A 23 -0.03 17.19 15.52
C GLU A 23 -1.04 17.36 16.64
N VAL A 24 -2.31 17.03 16.35
CA VAL A 24 -3.41 17.14 17.30
C VAL A 24 -4.21 15.85 17.40
N ASP A 25 -4.78 15.62 18.57
CA ASP A 25 -5.78 14.59 18.79
C ASP A 25 -7.10 14.97 18.09
N PHE A 26 -7.82 13.95 17.63
CA PHE A 26 -9.14 14.10 17.00
C PHE A 26 -10.04 12.92 17.38
N GLU A 27 -11.35 13.13 17.27
CA GLU A 27 -12.31 12.03 17.40
C GLU A 27 -12.73 11.53 16.02
N GLU A 28 -12.71 10.22 15.84
CA GLU A 28 -13.16 9.57 14.61
C GLU A 28 -14.42 8.75 14.86
N THR A 29 -15.42 8.92 13.98
CA THR A 29 -16.57 8.02 13.90
C THR A 29 -16.66 7.45 12.50
N THR A 30 -16.70 6.12 12.41
CA THR A 30 -16.74 5.39 11.13
C THR A 30 -18.08 4.70 10.94
N THR A 31 -18.59 4.75 9.71
CA THR A 31 -19.74 3.95 9.25
C THR A 31 -19.30 3.08 8.06
N SER A 32 -20.23 2.29 7.52
CA SER A 32 -19.95 1.48 6.32
C SER A 32 -19.63 2.33 5.08
N THR A 33 -20.14 3.56 5.03
CA THR A 33 -20.01 4.45 3.87
C THR A 33 -19.11 5.64 4.14
N ASP A 34 -19.03 6.10 5.38
CA ASP A 34 -18.47 7.40 5.71
C ASP A 34 -17.48 7.33 6.88
N ARG A 35 -16.57 8.29 6.91
CA ARG A 35 -15.70 8.58 8.05
C ARG A 35 -15.88 10.05 8.40
N THR A 36 -16.09 10.33 9.68
CA THR A 36 -16.27 11.68 10.22
C THR A 36 -15.16 11.94 11.22
N LEU A 37 -14.40 13.02 11.00
CA LEU A 37 -13.35 13.48 11.90
C LEU A 37 -13.80 14.76 12.61
N THR A 38 -13.75 14.77 13.93
CA THR A 38 -14.00 15.95 14.76
C THR A 38 -12.65 16.46 15.27
N ILE A 39 -12.23 17.60 14.74
CA ILE A 39 -10.90 18.19 15.01
C ILE A 39 -11.12 19.53 15.73
N LEU A 40 -10.53 19.67 16.91
CA LEU A 40 -10.52 20.93 17.65
C LEU A 40 -9.31 21.75 17.22
N PHE A 41 -9.51 23.02 16.92
CA PHE A 41 -8.44 23.93 16.52
C PHE A 41 -8.61 25.30 17.21
N PRO A 42 -7.51 26.02 17.51
CA PRO A 42 -7.57 27.33 18.13
C PRO A 42 -8.14 28.38 17.18
N ALA A 43 -8.71 29.45 17.75
CA ALA A 43 -9.17 30.58 16.96
C ALA A 43 -7.97 31.26 16.26
N GLY A 44 -8.06 31.40 14.94
CA GLY A 44 -6.99 31.95 14.12
C GLY A 44 -6.06 30.93 13.49
N ALA A 45 -6.33 29.62 13.65
CA ALA A 45 -5.64 28.60 12.86
C ALA A 45 -5.88 28.83 11.36
N GLU A 46 -4.83 28.67 10.56
CA GLU A 46 -4.83 28.99 9.13
C GLU A 46 -4.95 27.72 8.27
N GLU A 47 -4.36 26.61 8.72
CA GLU A 47 -4.30 25.36 7.97
C GLU A 47 -4.64 24.13 8.83
N ILE A 48 -5.42 23.22 8.25
CA ILE A 48 -5.71 21.90 8.81
C ILE A 48 -5.33 20.86 7.76
N GLU A 49 -4.38 19.99 8.09
CA GLU A 49 -3.91 18.93 7.22
C GLU A 49 -4.44 17.59 7.70
N ILE A 50 -5.09 16.83 6.81
CA ILE A 50 -5.58 15.48 7.09
C ILE A 50 -4.79 14.52 6.20
N ILE A 51 -3.88 13.78 6.81
CA ILE A 51 -2.94 12.91 6.12
C ILE A 51 -3.42 11.46 6.29
N GLY A 52 -3.85 10.86 5.19
CA GLY A 52 -4.20 9.44 5.11
C GLY A 52 -3.13 8.63 4.39
N THR A 53 -3.02 7.36 4.73
CA THR A 53 -2.16 6.41 4.02
C THR A 53 -2.98 5.66 2.98
N THR A 54 -2.40 5.37 1.82
CA THR A 54 -2.93 4.32 0.96
C THR A 54 -1.75 3.49 0.47
N VAL A 55 -1.74 2.21 0.85
CA VAL A 55 -0.71 1.30 0.35
C VAL A 55 -1.07 0.95 -1.09
N VAL A 56 -0.34 1.55 -2.03
CA VAL A 56 -0.29 1.08 -3.41
C VAL A 56 0.79 0.00 -3.45
N PRO A 57 0.45 -1.27 -3.76
CA PRO A 57 1.48 -2.31 -3.84
C PRO A 57 2.51 -1.93 -4.90
N GLU A 58 3.78 -1.72 -4.51
CA GLU A 58 4.83 -1.22 -5.44
C GLU A 58 5.06 -2.15 -6.62
N PHE A 59 4.69 -3.43 -6.47
CA PHE A 59 4.70 -4.37 -7.56
C PHE A 59 3.46 -5.25 -7.53
N GLY A 60 2.33 -4.72 -8.00
CA GLY A 60 1.08 -5.47 -8.15
C GLY A 60 1.19 -6.68 -9.09
N THR A 61 0.27 -6.82 -10.04
CA THR A 61 0.27 -7.95 -11.00
C THR A 61 1.57 -8.08 -11.80
N ILE A 62 2.30 -6.97 -12.01
CA ILE A 62 3.54 -6.96 -12.79
C ILE A 62 4.67 -7.75 -12.11
N ALA A 63 4.90 -7.63 -10.79
CA ALA A 63 5.93 -8.47 -10.14
C ALA A 63 5.55 -9.95 -10.18
N VAL A 64 4.28 -10.27 -9.97
CA VAL A 64 3.82 -11.67 -10.02
C VAL A 64 4.06 -12.26 -11.41
N MET A 65 3.81 -11.49 -12.47
CA MET A 65 4.11 -11.91 -13.84
C MET A 65 5.62 -12.10 -14.09
N ILE A 66 6.45 -11.14 -13.69
CA ILE A 66 7.91 -11.23 -13.86
C ILE A 66 8.47 -12.44 -13.09
N LEU A 67 7.99 -12.66 -11.86
CA LEU A 67 8.37 -13.80 -11.03
C LEU A 67 7.99 -15.13 -11.71
N ALA A 68 6.77 -15.25 -12.22
CA ALA A 68 6.31 -16.44 -12.92
C ALA A 68 7.15 -16.74 -14.17
N VAL A 69 7.42 -15.72 -15.00
CA VAL A 69 8.27 -15.85 -16.20
C VAL A 69 9.69 -16.28 -15.83
N ALA A 70 10.26 -15.72 -14.76
CA ALA A 70 11.60 -16.09 -14.29
C ALA A 70 11.68 -17.57 -13.87
N ILE A 71 10.71 -18.05 -13.08
CA ILE A 71 10.65 -19.46 -12.64
C ILE A 71 10.51 -20.40 -13.85
N ILE A 72 9.60 -20.10 -14.77
CA ILE A 72 9.40 -20.90 -15.99
C ILE A 72 10.68 -20.97 -16.82
N SER A 73 11.37 -19.83 -16.97
CA SER A 73 12.63 -19.74 -17.72
C SER A 73 13.74 -20.60 -17.10
N ILE A 74 13.88 -20.54 -15.76
CA ILE A 74 14.87 -21.35 -15.02
C ILE A 74 14.60 -22.84 -15.22
N ILE A 75 13.34 -23.27 -15.10
CA ILE A 75 12.96 -24.67 -15.30
C ILE A 75 13.23 -25.11 -16.74
N ALA A 76 12.82 -24.31 -17.73
CA ALA A 76 13.01 -24.62 -19.14
C ALA A 76 14.50 -24.77 -19.51
N VAL A 77 15.34 -23.84 -19.07
CA VAL A 77 16.80 -23.88 -19.30
C VAL A 77 17.43 -25.07 -18.56
N SER A 78 17.05 -25.31 -17.30
CA SER A 78 17.58 -26.40 -16.48
C SER A 78 17.19 -27.78 -17.04
N ALA A 79 15.96 -27.94 -17.52
CA ALA A 79 15.48 -29.16 -18.15
C ALA A 79 16.20 -29.44 -19.48
N LYS A 80 16.44 -28.41 -20.30
CA LYS A 80 17.27 -28.50 -21.52
C LYS A 80 18.72 -28.89 -21.22
N SER A 81 19.30 -28.36 -20.14
CA SER A 81 20.70 -28.61 -19.76
C SER A 81 20.95 -30.06 -19.30
N LYS A 82 20.00 -30.66 -18.56
CA LYS A 82 20.13 -32.04 -18.02
C LYS A 82 20.22 -33.14 -19.10
N LEU A 83 19.80 -32.86 -20.34
CA LEU A 83 19.85 -33.80 -21.48
C LEU A 83 21.15 -33.69 -22.32
N SER A 84 21.94 -32.61 -22.17
CA SER A 84 23.14 -32.39 -23.00
C SER A 84 24.46 -32.78 -22.33
N ILE A 85 24.46 -33.02 -21.01
CA ILE A 85 25.65 -33.50 -20.30
C ILE A 85 25.63 -35.03 -20.29
N MET A 86 25.73 -35.63 -21.47
CA MET A 86 26.08 -37.05 -21.61
C MET A 86 27.58 -37.09 -21.91
N PRO A 87 28.44 -37.47 -20.95
CA PRO A 87 29.88 -37.51 -21.20
C PRO A 87 30.15 -38.64 -22.18
N ARG A 88 30.66 -38.30 -23.37
CA ARG A 88 31.21 -39.30 -24.28
C ARG A 88 32.62 -39.64 -23.79
N TYR A 89 32.81 -40.92 -23.44
CA TYR A 89 34.12 -41.56 -23.40
C TYR A 89 34.62 -41.81 -24.83
#